data_AF-A0A6E8W174-F1
#
_entry.id   AF-A0A6E8W174-F1
#
_cell.length_a   1.000
_cell.length_b   1.000
_cell.length_c   1.000
_cell.angle_alpha   90.00
_cell.angle_beta   90.00
_cell.angle_gamma   90.00
#
_symmetry.space_group_name_H-M   'P 1'
#
loop_
_entity.id
_entity.type
_entity.pdbx_description
1 polymer ?
#
loop_
_entity_poly.entity_id
_entity_poly.type
_entity_poly.pdbx_seq_one_letter_code
_entity_poly.pdbx_strand_id
1 'polypeptide(L)'
;MTDGSLEMCILKFLPFQSFIHNDFWHKYVDIKIDIDRLNETGRTIIGTIALRKNKVPMVEVTCSSLNTKYEDDSVLGFRCKGILLNHNTLETFKNCDKKALLKIEAIKLYSDLLNQESIQSSSDLVKFCLLSFADLKKYKFYHWFAFPAPTELIFKYDDEKTITSISEERLRSCIVQFLYRKPTPNEPFFIYHVNEGIKLISEYIQHHNKLANFREQDLNNLYFCCYDPSGQNISSPPGWQLRQFLTYLVITSPALAEQGIKCIRITGGTASELQFSEMRIFLPKHVSNVNSLSSWVGWESDESGKYLPRLTTLNNSMSPKRLAENAINLNLKLMKWRLVPSINLNAISRTKCLLLGAGTLGCNVARSLLDAPAYYRTPKSDPHAQQQEPEGLLGIIPHSIRGNISTLQSMVTATARYTNCVACSSLVLERYATSGQDFIINVLNGSESLEAIVGLHKLISSINEVNMKVNWNIALKIK
;
A
#
# COMPACT_ATOMS: atom_id res chain seq x y z
N MET A 1 -26.81 -36.17 47.55
CA MET A 1 -25.38 -36.02 47.17
C MET A 1 -25.29 -36.35 45.70
N THR A 2 -25.58 -35.36 44.86
CA THR A 2 -25.55 -35.47 43.41
C THR A 2 -24.22 -34.93 42.93
N ASP A 3 -23.44 -35.82 42.35
CA ASP A 3 -22.16 -35.57 41.71
C ASP A 3 -22.37 -34.55 40.57
N GLY A 4 -22.00 -33.30 40.82
CA GLY A 4 -22.13 -32.21 39.86
C GLY A 4 -20.98 -32.29 38.87
N SER A 5 -21.15 -33.06 37.79
CA SER A 5 -20.22 -33.06 36.66
C SER A 5 -20.16 -31.65 36.07
N LEU A 6 -19.09 -30.91 36.35
CA LEU A 6 -18.80 -29.65 35.65
C LEU A 6 -18.81 -29.90 34.14
N GLU A 7 -19.67 -29.19 33.43
CA GLU A 7 -19.84 -29.33 31.99
C GLU A 7 -18.62 -28.73 31.27
N MET A 8 -17.71 -29.59 30.81
CA MET A 8 -16.47 -29.14 30.16
C MET A 8 -16.77 -28.45 28.81
N CYS A 9 -16.39 -27.19 28.68
CA CYS A 9 -16.61 -26.40 27.46
C CYS A 9 -15.48 -26.56 26.45
N ILE A 10 -15.79 -26.45 25.16
CA ILE A 10 -14.77 -26.41 24.09
C ILE A 10 -14.10 -25.03 24.10
N LEU A 11 -12.77 -25.00 24.21
CA LEU A 11 -12.00 -23.76 24.21
C LEU A 11 -11.98 -23.16 22.79
N LYS A 12 -12.53 -21.97 22.66
CA LYS A 12 -12.51 -21.17 21.41
C LYS A 12 -11.32 -20.22 21.43
N PHE A 13 -10.84 -19.83 20.25
CA PHE A 13 -9.70 -18.92 20.10
C PHE A 13 -10.03 -17.74 19.22
N LEU A 14 -9.53 -16.56 19.57
CA LEU A 14 -9.66 -15.34 18.77
C LEU A 14 -8.59 -15.35 17.65
N PRO A 15 -8.98 -15.30 16.35
CA PRO A 15 -8.04 -15.27 15.25
C PRO A 15 -7.13 -14.04 15.27
N PHE A 16 -5.89 -14.20 14.79
CA PHE A 16 -5.00 -13.07 14.51
C PHE A 16 -5.51 -12.22 13.34
N GLN A 17 -5.26 -10.93 13.42
CA GLN A 17 -5.31 -10.03 12.26
C GLN A 17 -3.90 -9.79 11.71
N SER A 18 -3.82 -9.35 10.46
CA SER A 18 -2.55 -8.99 9.83
C SER A 18 -2.55 -7.56 9.27
N PHE A 19 -1.37 -6.95 9.26
CA PHE A 19 -1.14 -5.66 8.60
C PHE A 19 0.21 -5.62 7.90
N ILE A 20 0.21 -5.22 6.63
CA ILE A 20 1.43 -5.04 5.83
C ILE A 20 1.63 -3.54 5.62
N HIS A 21 2.74 -3.00 6.12
CA HIS A 21 3.13 -1.62 5.86
C HIS A 21 3.58 -1.46 4.40
N ASN A 22 3.37 -0.28 3.81
CA ASN A 22 3.71 -0.05 2.40
C ASN A 22 5.21 -0.23 2.11
N ASP A 23 6.07 0.13 3.07
CA ASP A 23 7.52 0.00 3.00
C ASP A 23 7.99 -1.46 2.82
N PHE A 24 7.24 -2.43 3.36
CA PHE A 24 7.46 -3.86 3.13
C PHE A 24 7.45 -4.16 1.64
N TRP A 25 6.41 -3.70 0.93
CA TRP A 25 6.29 -3.93 -0.51
C TRP A 25 7.35 -3.16 -1.31
N HIS A 26 7.71 -1.94 -0.89
CA HIS A 26 8.81 -1.19 -1.51
C HIS A 26 10.10 -2.00 -1.47
N LYS A 27 10.48 -2.50 -0.29
CA LYS A 27 11.69 -3.32 -0.16
C LYS A 27 11.57 -4.67 -0.84
N TYR A 28 10.38 -5.28 -0.83
CA TYR A 28 10.14 -6.57 -1.46
C TYR A 28 10.28 -6.53 -2.98
N VAL A 29 9.92 -5.43 -3.64
CA VAL A 29 10.12 -5.25 -5.09
C VAL A 29 11.61 -5.39 -5.44
N ASP A 30 12.48 -4.67 -4.71
CA ASP A 30 13.93 -4.73 -4.93
C ASP A 30 14.46 -6.15 -4.70
N ILE A 31 14.06 -6.78 -3.58
CA ILE A 31 14.45 -8.15 -3.27
C ILE A 31 13.97 -9.13 -4.35
N LYS A 32 12.74 -8.97 -4.85
CA LYS A 32 12.17 -9.88 -5.85
C LYS A 32 12.88 -9.75 -7.19
N ILE A 33 13.29 -8.56 -7.59
CA ILE A 33 14.00 -8.33 -8.86
C ILE A 33 15.47 -8.73 -8.76
N ASP A 34 16.16 -8.28 -7.72
CA ASP A 34 17.62 -8.37 -7.66
C ASP A 34 18.11 -9.69 -7.06
N ILE A 35 17.34 -10.25 -6.11
CA ILE A 35 17.74 -11.41 -5.30
C ILE A 35 16.92 -12.66 -5.67
N ASP A 36 15.60 -12.64 -5.44
CA ASP A 36 14.78 -13.85 -5.56
C ASP A 36 14.56 -14.24 -7.02
N ARG A 37 14.42 -13.27 -7.93
CA ARG A 37 14.13 -13.49 -9.36
C ARG A 37 12.95 -14.46 -9.54
N LEU A 38 13.19 -15.61 -10.17
CA LEU A 38 12.17 -16.66 -10.39
C LEU A 38 12.03 -17.64 -9.22
N ASN A 39 12.84 -17.51 -8.17
CA ASN A 39 12.79 -18.42 -7.03
C ASN A 39 11.45 -18.28 -6.27
N GLU A 40 10.84 -19.43 -5.96
CA GLU A 40 9.59 -19.59 -5.19
C GLU A 40 9.78 -20.46 -3.92
N THR A 41 11.02 -20.76 -3.49
CA THR A 41 11.30 -21.63 -2.31
C THR A 41 10.79 -21.09 -0.97
N GLY A 42 10.26 -19.87 -0.96
CA GLY A 42 9.84 -19.15 0.23
C GLY A 42 10.99 -18.41 0.91
N ARG A 43 10.65 -17.31 1.58
CA ARG A 43 11.58 -16.45 2.31
C ARG A 43 11.14 -16.33 3.75
N THR A 44 12.05 -16.59 4.69
CA THR A 44 11.78 -16.33 6.11
C THR A 44 11.62 -14.83 6.34
N ILE A 45 10.54 -14.46 7.03
CA ILE A 45 10.23 -13.09 7.41
C ILE A 45 9.88 -13.01 8.89
N ILE A 46 10.07 -11.85 9.49
CA ILE A 46 9.81 -11.60 10.92
C ILE A 46 8.59 -10.71 11.07
N GLY A 47 7.55 -11.22 11.75
CA GLY A 47 6.37 -10.46 12.11
C GLY A 47 6.51 -9.82 13.49
N THR A 48 5.84 -8.70 13.68
CA THR A 48 5.77 -8.00 14.96
C THR A 48 4.36 -8.09 15.51
N ILE A 49 4.20 -8.58 16.73
CA ILE A 49 2.93 -8.50 17.45
C ILE A 49 3.04 -7.32 18.42
N ALA A 50 2.54 -6.17 17.99
CA ALA A 50 2.63 -4.94 18.75
C ALA A 50 1.67 -4.97 19.96
N LEU A 51 2.15 -4.48 21.11
CA LEU A 51 1.32 -4.26 22.29
C LEU A 51 0.53 -2.99 22.09
N ARG A 52 -0.76 -3.12 21.76
CA ARG A 52 -1.65 -1.97 21.55
C ARG A 52 -2.88 -2.09 22.43
N LYS A 53 -3.25 -0.97 23.05
CA LYS A 53 -4.52 -0.86 23.77
C LYS A 53 -5.69 -1.07 22.80
N ASN A 54 -6.67 -1.84 23.26
CA ASN A 54 -8.01 -1.97 22.67
C ASN A 54 -8.06 -2.47 21.22
N LYS A 55 -7.08 -3.28 20.80
CA LYS A 55 -7.09 -3.89 19.46
C LYS A 55 -6.93 -5.40 19.53
N VAL A 56 -7.54 -6.06 18.55
CA VAL A 56 -7.35 -7.48 18.22
C VAL A 56 -5.85 -7.74 18.02
N PRO A 57 -5.33 -8.91 18.42
CA PRO A 57 -3.93 -9.20 18.29
C PRO A 57 -3.57 -9.20 16.81
N MET A 58 -2.59 -8.38 16.44
CA MET A 58 -2.25 -8.12 15.04
C MET A 58 -0.79 -8.42 14.79
N VAL A 59 -0.51 -9.17 13.71
CA VAL A 59 0.84 -9.40 13.19
C VAL A 59 1.13 -8.36 12.10
N GLU A 60 2.15 -7.55 12.36
CA GLU A 60 2.61 -6.49 11.46
C GLU A 60 3.90 -6.88 10.76
N VAL A 61 3.99 -6.55 9.47
CA VAL A 61 5.23 -6.68 8.70
C VAL A 61 5.60 -5.36 8.02
N THR A 62 6.88 -5.01 8.11
CA THR A 62 7.50 -3.76 7.63
C THR A 62 8.73 -4.08 6.79
N CYS A 63 9.45 -3.08 6.26
CA CYS A 63 10.68 -3.36 5.51
C CYS A 63 11.74 -4.14 6.34
N SER A 64 11.81 -3.93 7.66
CA SER A 64 12.73 -4.64 8.55
C SER A 64 12.37 -6.12 8.75
N SER A 65 11.11 -6.51 8.50
CA SER A 65 10.67 -7.92 8.50
C SER A 65 11.39 -8.80 7.47
N LEU A 66 11.99 -8.20 6.45
CA LEU A 66 12.72 -8.91 5.38
C LEU A 66 14.21 -9.11 5.71
N ASN A 67 14.71 -8.54 6.81
CA ASN A 67 16.09 -8.66 7.23
C ASN A 67 16.35 -10.01 7.92
N THR A 68 17.58 -10.52 7.78
CA THR A 68 18.01 -11.76 8.46
C THR A 68 18.10 -11.59 9.98
N LYS A 69 18.46 -10.39 10.44
CA LYS A 69 18.44 -9.99 11.85
C LYS A 69 17.51 -8.78 11.97
N TYR A 70 16.61 -8.85 12.95
CA TYR A 70 15.69 -7.76 13.23
C TYR A 70 16.34 -6.82 14.25
N GLU A 71 16.43 -5.53 13.92
CA GLU A 71 17.17 -4.53 14.69
C GLU A 71 16.28 -3.36 15.19
N ASP A 72 14.96 -3.44 14.98
CA ASP A 72 14.05 -2.32 15.26
C ASP A 72 13.25 -2.50 16.56
N ASP A 73 13.84 -2.05 17.67
CA ASP A 73 13.22 -2.06 18.99
C ASP A 73 12.21 -0.90 19.24
N SER A 74 11.88 -0.10 18.22
CA SER A 74 10.97 1.04 18.38
C SER A 74 9.53 0.64 18.73
N VAL A 75 9.08 -0.51 18.23
CA VAL A 75 7.73 -1.04 18.48
C VAL A 75 7.78 -2.05 19.61
N LEU A 76 7.10 -1.75 20.72
CA LEU A 76 6.98 -2.67 21.85
C LEU A 76 6.13 -3.90 21.49
N GLY A 77 6.65 -5.09 21.73
CA GLY A 77 5.94 -6.36 21.47
C GLY A 77 6.88 -7.55 21.23
N PHE A 78 6.31 -8.66 20.77
CA PHE A 78 7.06 -9.89 20.47
C PHE A 78 7.30 -10.02 18.98
N ARG A 79 8.41 -10.69 18.63
CA ARG A 79 8.76 -11.01 17.26
C ARG A 79 8.42 -12.46 16.99
N CYS A 80 7.67 -12.71 15.93
CA CYS A 80 7.31 -14.06 15.49
C CYS A 80 7.95 -14.36 14.13
N LYS A 81 8.35 -15.61 13.90
CA LYS A 81 8.93 -16.02 12.62
C LYS A 81 7.83 -16.53 11.70
N GLY A 82 7.87 -16.12 10.45
CA GLY A 82 6.97 -16.59 9.40
C GLY A 82 7.68 -16.82 8.07
N ILE A 83 6.91 -17.23 7.08
CA ILE A 83 7.40 -17.48 5.72
C ILE A 83 6.57 -16.72 4.69
N LEU A 84 7.25 -16.03 3.77
CA LEU A 84 6.68 -15.39 2.59
C LEU A 84 6.79 -16.34 1.41
N LEU A 85 5.65 -16.77 0.88
CA LEU A 85 5.51 -17.68 -0.25
C LEU A 85 4.96 -16.90 -1.43
N ASN A 86 5.83 -16.41 -2.30
CA ASN A 86 5.43 -15.62 -3.45
C ASN A 86 5.43 -16.45 -4.74
N HIS A 87 4.28 -16.52 -5.40
CA HIS A 87 4.17 -17.05 -6.74
C HIS A 87 4.53 -16.00 -7.81
N ASN A 88 5.14 -16.44 -8.91
CA ASN A 88 5.55 -15.57 -10.01
C ASN A 88 4.41 -15.20 -10.96
N THR A 89 3.36 -16.02 -11.05
CA THR A 89 2.21 -15.80 -11.94
C THR A 89 0.90 -15.73 -11.18
N LEU A 90 -0.07 -14.99 -11.72
CA LEU A 90 -1.39 -14.88 -11.11
C LEU A 90 -2.14 -16.20 -11.18
N GLU A 91 -1.93 -16.97 -12.25
CA GLU A 91 -2.54 -18.26 -12.49
C GLU A 91 -2.10 -19.28 -11.44
N THR A 92 -0.79 -19.39 -11.16
CA THR A 92 -0.29 -20.29 -10.11
C THR A 92 -0.78 -19.90 -8.72
N PHE A 93 -0.85 -18.60 -8.41
CA PHE A 93 -1.43 -18.10 -7.16
C PHE A 93 -2.92 -18.42 -7.00
N LYS A 94 -3.71 -18.30 -8.07
CA LYS A 94 -5.15 -18.58 -8.02
C LYS A 94 -5.42 -20.08 -7.90
N ASN A 95 -4.73 -20.87 -8.70
CA ASN A 95 -4.97 -22.31 -8.85
C ASN A 95 -4.26 -23.17 -7.80
N CYS A 96 -3.36 -22.61 -7.00
CA CYS A 96 -2.71 -23.37 -5.93
C CYS A 96 -3.76 -23.88 -4.92
N ASP A 97 -3.58 -25.14 -4.50
CA ASP A 97 -4.36 -25.71 -3.40
C ASP A 97 -3.87 -25.11 -2.08
N LYS A 98 -4.63 -24.13 -1.60
CA LYS A 98 -4.31 -23.35 -0.39
C LYS A 98 -4.40 -24.19 0.87
N LYS A 99 -5.19 -25.28 0.88
CA LYS A 99 -5.27 -26.20 2.01
C LYS A 99 -4.04 -27.09 2.05
N ALA A 100 -3.66 -27.67 0.91
CA ALA A 100 -2.45 -28.47 0.80
C ALA A 100 -1.18 -27.65 1.09
N LEU A 101 -1.10 -26.43 0.54
CA LEU A 101 0.02 -25.51 0.79
C LEU A 101 0.16 -25.19 2.29
N LEU A 102 -0.94 -24.81 2.95
CA LEU A 102 -0.90 -24.50 4.38
C LEU A 102 -0.43 -25.71 5.20
N LYS A 103 -0.89 -26.92 4.86
CA LYS A 103 -0.47 -28.15 5.52
C LYS A 103 1.03 -28.41 5.36
N ILE A 104 1.54 -28.35 4.12
CA ILE A 104 2.96 -28.59 3.82
C ILE A 104 3.84 -27.63 4.63
N GLU A 105 3.49 -26.34 4.60
CA GLU A 105 4.26 -25.30 5.26
C GLU A 105 4.13 -25.34 6.78
N ALA A 106 2.95 -25.67 7.31
CA ALA A 106 2.76 -25.88 8.74
C ALA A 106 3.63 -27.04 9.24
N ILE A 107 3.56 -28.20 8.57
CA ILE A 107 4.39 -29.37 8.91
C ILE A 107 5.87 -29.00 8.89
N LYS A 108 6.33 -28.28 7.86
CA LYS A 108 7.71 -27.82 7.75
C LYS A 108 8.10 -26.91 8.91
N LEU A 109 7.30 -25.89 9.22
CA LEU A 109 7.55 -24.96 10.33
C LEU A 109 7.66 -25.65 11.69
N TYR A 110 6.77 -26.61 11.97
CA TYR A 110 6.82 -27.39 13.20
C TYR A 110 7.97 -28.41 13.21
N SER A 111 8.30 -29.02 12.08
CA SER A 111 9.44 -29.95 11.98
C SER A 111 10.77 -29.22 12.18
N ASP A 112 10.94 -28.05 11.56
CA ASP A 112 12.10 -27.19 11.73
C ASP A 112 12.28 -26.74 13.19
N LEU A 113 11.17 -26.47 13.90
CA LEU A 113 11.18 -26.17 15.33
C LEU A 113 11.64 -27.38 16.15
N LEU A 114 11.09 -28.57 15.88
CA LEU A 114 11.38 -29.81 16.61
C LEU A 114 12.79 -30.38 16.33
N ASN A 115 13.42 -30.00 15.22
CA ASN A 115 14.80 -30.37 14.91
C ASN A 115 15.85 -29.63 15.77
N GLN A 116 15.45 -28.57 16.47
CA GLN A 116 16.30 -27.89 17.44
C GLN A 116 16.37 -28.70 18.74
N GLU A 117 17.41 -28.54 19.56
CA GLU A 117 17.51 -29.23 20.87
C GLU A 117 16.39 -28.80 21.83
N SER A 118 16.17 -27.48 21.90
CA SER A 118 15.08 -26.81 22.59
C SER A 118 14.80 -25.47 21.90
N ILE A 119 13.68 -24.84 22.24
CA ILE A 119 13.34 -23.53 21.70
C ILE A 119 14.25 -22.44 22.29
N GLN A 120 14.69 -21.50 21.45
CA GLN A 120 15.52 -20.37 21.90
C GLN A 120 14.69 -19.28 22.60
N SER A 121 13.47 -19.05 22.12
CA SER A 121 12.49 -18.13 22.72
C SER A 121 11.10 -18.70 22.52
N SER A 122 10.21 -18.51 23.49
CA SER A 122 8.79 -18.90 23.39
C SER A 122 8.05 -18.16 22.27
N SER A 123 8.56 -17.00 21.84
CA SER A 123 8.02 -16.26 20.69
C SER A 123 8.15 -17.02 19.37
N ASP A 124 9.12 -17.94 19.27
CA ASP A 124 9.27 -18.82 18.11
C ASP A 124 8.09 -19.79 17.92
N LEU A 125 7.28 -20.00 18.95
CA LEU A 125 6.09 -20.86 18.88
C LEU A 125 4.95 -20.21 18.10
N VAL A 126 4.98 -18.88 17.97
CA VAL A 126 4.00 -18.15 17.16
C VAL A 126 4.51 -18.14 15.72
N LYS A 127 3.85 -18.88 14.84
CA LYS A 127 4.18 -18.96 13.41
C LYS A 127 3.09 -18.34 12.55
N PHE A 128 3.48 -17.88 11.37
CA PHE A 128 2.56 -17.43 10.33
C PHE A 128 3.12 -17.68 8.93
N CYS A 129 2.24 -17.75 7.94
CA CYS A 129 2.57 -17.84 6.53
C CYS A 129 1.93 -16.66 5.79
N LEU A 130 2.66 -16.07 4.84
CA LEU A 130 2.19 -15.02 3.96
C LEU A 130 2.27 -15.52 2.52
N LEU A 131 1.13 -15.91 1.96
CA LEU A 131 1.02 -16.27 0.54
C LEU A 131 0.85 -15.01 -0.29
N SER A 132 1.62 -14.83 -1.36
CA SER A 132 1.52 -13.63 -2.20
C SER A 132 1.70 -13.87 -3.69
N PHE A 133 1.25 -12.89 -4.47
CA PHE A 133 1.62 -12.67 -5.86
C PHE A 133 1.82 -11.16 -6.07
N ALA A 134 3.01 -10.78 -6.52
CA ALA A 134 3.39 -9.40 -6.78
C ALA A 134 3.41 -9.09 -8.28
N ASP A 135 2.44 -8.31 -8.77
CA ASP A 135 2.47 -7.73 -10.12
C ASP A 135 3.34 -6.46 -10.09
N LEU A 136 4.64 -6.65 -10.36
CA LEU A 136 5.65 -5.59 -10.33
C LEU A 136 5.48 -4.56 -11.47
N LYS A 137 4.70 -4.87 -12.51
CA LYS A 137 4.41 -3.93 -13.60
C LYS A 137 3.31 -2.95 -13.22
N LYS A 138 2.29 -3.43 -12.52
CA LYS A 138 1.13 -2.62 -12.09
C LYS A 138 1.22 -2.18 -10.63
N TYR A 139 2.24 -2.61 -9.90
CA TYR A 139 2.42 -2.42 -8.45
C TYR A 139 1.17 -2.84 -7.67
N LYS A 140 0.69 -4.05 -7.99
CA LYS A 140 -0.47 -4.70 -7.34
C LYS A 140 -0.01 -5.95 -6.61
N PHE A 141 -0.28 -6.01 -5.32
CA PHE A 141 0.20 -7.08 -4.44
C PHE A 141 -1.00 -7.83 -3.86
N TYR A 142 -1.20 -9.04 -4.38
CA TYR A 142 -2.19 -9.97 -3.86
C TYR A 142 -1.53 -10.75 -2.72
N HIS A 143 -2.18 -10.84 -1.57
CA HIS A 143 -1.58 -11.45 -0.40
C HIS A 143 -2.64 -12.06 0.51
N TRP A 144 -2.26 -13.08 1.27
CA TRP A 144 -3.14 -13.73 2.23
C TRP A 144 -2.32 -14.31 3.39
N PHE A 145 -2.63 -13.89 4.62
CA PHE A 145 -2.02 -14.45 5.81
C PHE A 145 -2.71 -15.75 6.24
N ALA A 146 -1.91 -16.65 6.80
CA ALA A 146 -2.37 -17.81 7.53
C ALA A 146 -1.60 -17.99 8.83
N PHE A 147 -2.29 -18.43 9.88
CA PHE A 147 -1.74 -18.73 11.19
C PHE A 147 -1.94 -20.21 11.50
N PRO A 148 -1.03 -21.09 11.08
CA PRO A 148 -1.26 -22.52 11.01
C PRO A 148 -1.57 -23.13 12.38
N ALA A 149 -2.69 -23.84 12.50
CA ALA A 149 -3.02 -24.67 13.64
C ALA A 149 -3.80 -25.91 13.21
N PRO A 150 -3.58 -27.08 13.82
CA PRO A 150 -4.30 -28.30 13.47
C PRO A 150 -5.75 -28.26 13.95
N THR A 151 -6.65 -28.88 13.19
CA THR A 151 -8.08 -28.95 13.54
C THR A 151 -8.43 -30.13 14.44
N GLU A 152 -7.65 -31.20 14.38
CA GLU A 152 -7.90 -32.44 15.11
C GLU A 152 -7.65 -32.29 16.63
N LEU A 153 -6.87 -31.28 17.02
CA LEU A 153 -6.61 -30.99 18.43
C LEU A 153 -7.73 -30.12 19.01
N ILE A 154 -8.62 -30.76 19.77
CA ILE A 154 -9.70 -30.10 20.49
C ILE A 154 -9.28 -29.93 21.94
N PHE A 155 -9.28 -28.68 22.40
CA PHE A 155 -8.97 -28.33 23.78
C PHE A 155 -10.28 -28.05 24.53
N LYS A 156 -10.38 -28.56 25.75
CA LYS A 156 -11.52 -28.30 26.64
C LYS A 156 -11.06 -27.52 27.86
N TYR A 157 -11.96 -26.80 28.50
CA TYR A 157 -11.67 -26.09 29.74
C TYR A 157 -12.87 -26.16 30.69
N ASP A 158 -12.59 -26.07 32.00
CA ASP A 158 -13.63 -26.07 33.04
C ASP A 158 -14.31 -24.69 33.11
N ASP A 159 -13.58 -23.68 33.57
CA ASP A 159 -14.04 -22.29 33.68
C ASP A 159 -12.82 -21.35 33.72
N GLU A 160 -13.01 -20.09 33.34
CA GLU A 160 -11.99 -19.03 33.43
C GLU A 160 -12.31 -18.10 34.60
N LYS A 161 -11.48 -18.16 35.64
CA LYS A 161 -11.69 -17.41 36.89
C LYS A 161 -10.68 -16.27 37.00
N THR A 162 -11.16 -15.07 37.28
CA THR A 162 -10.27 -13.94 37.56
C THR A 162 -9.48 -14.17 38.83
N ILE A 163 -8.17 -13.99 38.77
CA ILE A 163 -7.30 -14.05 39.93
C ILE A 163 -7.43 -12.73 40.69
N THR A 164 -8.11 -12.72 41.84
CA THR A 164 -8.30 -11.53 42.70
C THR A 164 -7.78 -11.72 44.13
N SER A 165 -7.31 -12.92 44.49
CA SER A 165 -6.89 -13.26 45.85
C SER A 165 -5.57 -12.57 46.23
N ILE A 166 -5.46 -12.16 47.50
CA ILE A 166 -4.24 -11.57 48.09
C ILE A 166 -3.14 -12.64 48.25
N SER A 167 -3.49 -13.92 48.38
CA SER A 167 -2.54 -15.05 48.46
C SER A 167 -1.68 -15.22 47.20
N GLU A 168 -2.06 -14.62 46.08
CA GLU A 168 -1.38 -14.73 44.78
C GLU A 168 -0.58 -13.46 44.42
N GLU A 169 -0.35 -12.57 45.39
CA GLU A 169 0.42 -11.33 45.21
C GLU A 169 1.89 -11.61 44.81
N ARG A 170 2.47 -12.71 45.31
CA ARG A 170 3.79 -13.21 44.88
C ARG A 170 3.79 -13.56 43.39
N LEU A 171 2.75 -14.24 42.91
CA LEU A 171 2.62 -14.63 41.50
C LEU A 171 2.55 -13.39 40.61
N ARG A 172 1.67 -12.44 40.96
CA ARG A 172 1.55 -11.16 40.23
C ARG A 172 2.87 -10.41 40.16
N SER A 173 3.55 -10.25 41.30
CA SER A 173 4.82 -9.52 41.39
C SER A 173 5.91 -10.16 40.54
N CYS A 174 6.07 -11.50 40.61
CA CYS A 174 7.02 -12.21 39.78
C CYS A 174 6.74 -12.02 38.29
N ILE A 175 5.48 -12.14 37.86
CA ILE A 175 5.10 -12.04 36.44
C ILE A 175 5.32 -10.63 35.91
N VAL A 176 4.90 -9.60 36.66
CA VAL A 176 5.13 -8.19 36.29
C VAL A 176 6.62 -7.94 36.15
N GLN A 177 7.42 -8.38 37.12
CA GLN A 177 8.88 -8.20 37.09
C GLN A 177 9.52 -8.93 35.90
N PHE A 178 9.05 -10.12 35.54
CA PHE A 178 9.59 -10.89 34.42
C PHE A 178 9.22 -10.28 33.06
N LEU A 179 7.94 -9.97 32.85
CA LEU A 179 7.45 -9.38 31.60
C LEU A 179 8.12 -8.02 31.31
N TYR A 180 8.39 -7.22 32.34
CA TYR A 180 8.99 -5.90 32.22
C TYR A 180 10.44 -5.81 32.72
N ARG A 181 11.15 -6.95 32.84
CA ARG A 181 12.60 -6.96 33.16
C ARG A 181 13.42 -6.28 32.06
N LYS A 182 12.95 -6.39 30.83
CA LYS A 182 13.43 -5.68 29.64
C LYS A 182 12.37 -4.64 29.23
N PRO A 183 12.72 -3.64 28.39
CA PRO A 183 11.78 -2.61 27.93
C PRO A 183 10.51 -3.19 27.28
N THR A 184 10.58 -4.42 26.78
CA THR A 184 9.49 -5.18 26.17
C THR A 184 9.38 -6.58 26.77
N PRO A 185 8.15 -7.11 26.94
CA PRO A 185 7.97 -8.54 27.15
C PRO A 185 8.44 -9.29 25.90
N ASN A 186 9.37 -10.22 26.09
CA ASN A 186 9.98 -10.97 24.97
C ASN A 186 9.53 -12.44 24.93
N GLU A 187 8.92 -12.92 26.00
CA GLU A 187 8.51 -14.31 26.16
C GLU A 187 6.99 -14.37 26.33
N PRO A 188 6.21 -14.60 25.25
CA PRO A 188 4.76 -14.73 25.34
C PRO A 188 4.31 -15.95 26.15
N PHE A 189 5.17 -16.97 26.32
CA PHE A 189 4.86 -18.17 27.09
C PHE A 189 5.97 -18.52 28.07
N PHE A 190 5.61 -18.87 29.30
CA PHE A 190 6.54 -19.27 30.35
C PHE A 190 5.79 -20.08 31.42
N ILE A 191 6.52 -20.63 32.39
CA ILE A 191 5.95 -21.40 33.50
C ILE A 191 6.18 -20.66 34.80
N TYR A 192 5.15 -20.59 35.63
CA TYR A 192 5.27 -20.22 37.03
C TYR A 192 5.21 -21.46 37.90
N HIS A 193 6.31 -21.75 38.60
CA HIS A 193 6.40 -22.80 39.59
C HIS A 193 6.16 -22.21 40.98
N VAL A 194 5.24 -22.77 41.77
CA VAL A 194 4.83 -22.23 43.10
C VAL A 194 6.04 -22.00 44.03
N ASN A 195 6.96 -22.96 44.10
CA ASN A 195 8.16 -22.85 44.95
C ASN A 195 9.31 -22.06 44.30
N GLU A 196 9.63 -22.34 43.02
CA GLU A 196 10.83 -21.83 42.34
C GLU A 196 10.64 -20.50 41.58
N GLY A 197 9.40 -20.02 41.41
CA GLY A 197 9.11 -18.80 40.65
C GLY A 197 9.04 -19.05 39.14
N ILE A 198 9.48 -18.06 38.34
CA ILE A 198 9.33 -18.10 36.89
C ILE A 198 10.45 -18.89 36.23
N LYS A 199 10.07 -19.72 35.27
CA LYS A 199 10.92 -20.60 34.49
C LYS A 199 10.57 -20.51 33.01
N LEU A 200 11.57 -20.69 32.15
CA LEU A 200 11.38 -20.71 30.70
C LEU A 200 10.81 -22.05 30.25
N ILE A 201 10.08 -22.04 29.14
CA ILE A 201 9.55 -23.28 28.53
C ILE A 201 10.68 -24.24 28.13
N SER A 202 11.82 -23.69 27.69
CA SER A 202 13.02 -24.44 27.30
C SER A 202 13.67 -25.21 28.46
N GLU A 203 13.37 -24.86 29.72
CA GLU A 203 13.87 -25.59 30.90
C GLU A 203 13.13 -26.91 31.13
N TYR A 204 11.89 -27.03 30.64
CA TYR A 204 11.05 -28.21 30.83
C TYR A 204 10.91 -29.09 29.59
N ILE A 205 11.18 -28.53 28.41
CA ILE A 205 10.93 -29.20 27.13
C ILE A 205 12.23 -29.37 26.35
N GLN A 206 12.68 -30.61 26.26
CA GLN A 206 13.74 -31.06 25.38
C GLN A 206 13.14 -31.84 24.22
N HIS A 207 13.49 -31.48 22.98
CA HIS A 207 12.90 -32.11 21.80
C HIS A 207 13.46 -33.52 21.55
N HIS A 208 14.73 -33.75 21.91
CA HIS A 208 15.38 -35.06 21.75
C HIS A 208 14.86 -36.12 22.73
N ASN A 209 14.36 -35.71 23.89
CA ASN A 209 13.84 -36.61 24.93
C ASN A 209 12.43 -36.22 25.38
N LYS A 210 11.48 -36.31 24.44
CA LYS A 210 10.07 -35.97 24.70
C LYS A 210 9.47 -36.69 25.91
N LEU A 211 9.86 -37.95 26.15
CA LEU A 211 9.32 -38.77 27.24
C LEU A 211 9.71 -38.29 28.65
N ALA A 212 10.79 -37.53 28.78
CA ALA A 212 11.20 -36.95 30.06
C ALA A 212 10.45 -35.65 30.39
N ASN A 213 9.94 -34.94 29.38
CA ASN A 213 9.28 -33.65 29.57
C ASN A 213 8.10 -33.79 30.56
N PHE A 214 8.17 -33.04 31.66
CA PHE A 214 7.21 -32.99 32.77
C PHE A 214 6.95 -34.30 33.54
N ARG A 215 7.71 -35.38 33.31
CA ARG A 215 7.45 -36.69 33.92
C ARG A 215 7.69 -36.75 35.43
N GLU A 216 8.71 -36.04 35.91
CA GLU A 216 9.10 -36.00 37.33
C GLU A 216 8.53 -34.77 38.07
N GLN A 217 7.70 -33.97 37.38
CA GLN A 217 7.19 -32.71 37.90
C GLN A 217 5.79 -32.89 38.48
N ASP A 218 5.53 -32.29 39.65
CA ASP A 218 4.17 -32.21 40.18
C ASP A 218 3.39 -31.11 39.47
N LEU A 219 2.46 -31.50 38.61
CA LEU A 219 1.61 -30.58 37.83
C LEU A 219 0.77 -29.64 38.71
N ASN A 220 0.53 -29.99 39.97
CA ASN A 220 -0.16 -29.11 40.90
C ASN A 220 0.67 -27.88 41.30
N ASN A 221 1.98 -27.92 41.10
CA ASN A 221 2.87 -26.79 41.40
C ASN A 221 3.19 -25.93 40.17
N LEU A 222 2.66 -26.29 39.00
CA LEU A 222 2.95 -25.62 37.73
C LEU A 222 1.74 -24.84 37.21
N TYR A 223 2.01 -23.62 36.76
CA TYR A 223 1.08 -22.77 36.03
C TYR A 223 1.69 -22.38 34.68
N PHE A 224 1.00 -22.72 33.59
CA PHE A 224 1.39 -22.39 32.23
C PHE A 224 0.90 -20.97 31.91
N CYS A 225 1.81 -20.01 31.90
CA CYS A 225 1.50 -18.61 31.68
C CYS A 225 1.51 -18.27 30.18
N CYS A 226 0.45 -17.61 29.72
CA CYS A 226 0.32 -17.10 28.36
C CYS A 226 0.02 -15.61 28.41
N TYR A 227 0.92 -14.81 27.87
CA TYR A 227 0.67 -13.39 27.66
C TYR A 227 -0.11 -13.17 26.37
N ASP A 228 -1.31 -12.63 26.52
CA ASP A 228 -2.29 -12.48 25.47
C ASP A 228 -2.55 -10.99 25.20
N PRO A 229 -2.07 -10.45 24.06
CA PRO A 229 -2.28 -9.06 23.72
C PRO A 229 -3.73 -8.76 23.29
N SER A 230 -4.61 -9.77 23.21
CA SER A 230 -5.90 -9.68 22.52
C SER A 230 -7.04 -8.93 23.21
N GLY A 231 -6.92 -8.49 24.47
CA GLY A 231 -7.98 -7.69 25.07
C GLY A 231 -7.91 -7.53 26.57
N GLN A 232 -8.41 -6.39 27.06
CA GLN A 232 -8.54 -6.06 28.48
C GLN A 232 -9.71 -6.78 29.17
N ASN A 233 -10.40 -7.72 28.50
CA ASN A 233 -11.62 -8.31 29.02
C ASN A 233 -11.52 -9.84 29.01
N ILE A 234 -11.50 -10.40 30.23
CA ILE A 234 -11.36 -11.84 30.51
C ILE A 234 -12.49 -12.65 29.85
N SER A 235 -13.65 -12.04 29.61
CA SER A 235 -14.78 -12.69 28.91
C SER A 235 -14.54 -12.99 27.42
N SER A 236 -13.47 -12.45 26.81
CA SER A 236 -13.14 -12.72 25.41
C SER A 236 -12.39 -14.07 25.28
N PRO A 237 -12.57 -14.83 24.19
CA PRO A 237 -11.76 -16.02 23.96
C PRO A 237 -10.25 -15.70 23.92
N PRO A 238 -9.37 -16.60 24.38
CA PRO A 238 -7.93 -16.39 24.31
C PRO A 238 -7.42 -16.25 22.86
N GLY A 239 -6.34 -15.50 22.68
CA GLY A 239 -5.72 -15.28 21.38
C GLY A 239 -5.22 -16.56 20.70
N TRP A 240 -5.14 -16.52 19.36
CA TRP A 240 -4.73 -17.66 18.52
C TRP A 240 -3.34 -18.20 18.86
N GLN A 241 -2.45 -17.40 19.44
CA GLN A 241 -1.13 -17.85 19.90
C GLN A 241 -1.22 -18.95 20.96
N LEU A 242 -2.23 -18.92 21.84
CA LEU A 242 -2.44 -19.98 22.83
C LEU A 242 -2.69 -21.32 22.13
N ARG A 243 -3.44 -21.32 21.03
CA ARG A 243 -3.70 -22.54 20.24
C ARG A 243 -2.41 -23.16 19.69
N GLN A 244 -1.49 -22.32 19.18
CA GLN A 244 -0.19 -22.78 18.67
C GLN A 244 0.69 -23.32 19.80
N PHE A 245 0.66 -22.66 20.98
CA PHE A 245 1.36 -23.12 22.18
C PHE A 245 0.86 -24.47 22.69
N LEU A 246 -0.46 -24.63 22.83
CA LEU A 246 -1.05 -25.90 23.28
C LEU A 246 -0.77 -27.04 22.30
N THR A 247 -0.79 -26.74 20.99
CA THR A 247 -0.38 -27.70 19.94
C THR A 247 1.05 -28.17 20.16
N TYR A 248 1.97 -27.25 20.45
CA TYR A 248 3.36 -27.57 20.74
C TYR A 248 3.50 -28.45 22.00
N LEU A 249 2.76 -28.17 23.08
CA LEU A 249 2.74 -29.02 24.28
C LEU A 249 2.29 -30.45 23.97
N VAL A 250 1.20 -30.61 23.20
CA VAL A 250 0.66 -31.92 22.80
C VAL A 250 1.67 -32.75 22.00
N ILE A 251 2.55 -32.11 21.23
CA ILE A 251 3.54 -32.78 20.37
C ILE A 251 4.84 -33.13 21.11
N THR A 252 5.18 -32.35 22.14
CA THR A 252 6.48 -32.43 22.82
C THR A 252 6.40 -33.11 24.18
N SER A 253 5.23 -33.16 24.81
CA SER A 253 5.09 -33.55 26.21
C SER A 253 4.04 -34.65 26.40
N PRO A 254 4.39 -35.93 26.16
CA PRO A 254 3.49 -37.07 26.38
C PRO A 254 2.92 -37.15 27.79
N ALA A 255 3.67 -36.71 28.81
CA ALA A 255 3.23 -36.74 30.20
C ALA A 255 2.01 -35.83 30.48
N LEU A 256 1.77 -34.82 29.63
CA LEU A 256 0.63 -33.91 29.76
C LEU A 256 -0.61 -34.38 28.98
N ALA A 257 -0.51 -35.46 28.22
CA ALA A 257 -1.61 -35.95 27.40
C ALA A 257 -2.81 -36.40 28.25
N GLU A 258 -4.02 -36.00 27.84
CA GLU A 258 -5.26 -36.29 28.55
C GLU A 258 -5.29 -35.76 30.02
N GLN A 259 -4.38 -34.84 30.37
CA GLN A 259 -4.33 -34.17 31.66
C GLN A 259 -4.90 -32.75 31.57
N GLY A 260 -5.40 -32.24 32.70
CA GLY A 260 -5.83 -30.85 32.86
C GLY A 260 -4.71 -29.98 33.43
N ILE A 261 -4.10 -29.13 32.61
CA ILE A 261 -3.06 -28.18 33.01
C ILE A 261 -3.67 -26.87 33.53
N LYS A 262 -3.02 -26.23 34.52
CA LYS A 262 -3.41 -24.90 35.00
C LYS A 262 -2.77 -23.85 34.08
N CYS A 263 -3.58 -23.04 33.43
CA CYS A 263 -3.13 -21.98 32.53
C CYS A 263 -3.50 -20.62 33.12
N ILE A 264 -2.53 -19.72 33.18
CA ILE A 264 -2.74 -18.33 33.55
C ILE A 264 -2.68 -17.49 32.29
N ARG A 265 -3.80 -16.88 31.92
CA ARG A 265 -3.86 -15.90 30.86
C ARG A 265 -3.59 -14.52 31.45
N ILE A 266 -2.66 -13.81 30.82
CA ILE A 266 -2.21 -12.48 31.24
C ILE A 266 -2.57 -11.51 30.13
N THR A 267 -3.36 -10.50 30.44
CA THR A 267 -3.81 -9.49 29.47
C THR A 267 -3.49 -8.09 29.97
N GLY A 268 -3.27 -7.13 29.07
CA GLY A 268 -3.00 -5.73 29.42
C GLY A 268 -1.73 -5.22 28.75
N GLY A 269 -1.67 -3.90 28.50
CA GLY A 269 -0.55 -3.29 27.75
C GLY A 269 0.59 -2.77 28.64
N THR A 270 0.31 -2.45 29.90
CA THR A 270 1.27 -1.89 30.85
C THR A 270 1.24 -2.67 32.17
N ALA A 271 2.31 -2.56 32.96
CA ALA A 271 2.43 -3.24 34.25
C ALA A 271 1.26 -2.97 35.20
N SER A 272 0.72 -1.74 35.21
CA SER A 272 -0.42 -1.34 36.04
C SER A 272 -1.78 -1.83 35.54
N GLU A 273 -1.86 -2.26 34.28
CA GLU A 273 -3.10 -2.70 33.62
C GLU A 273 -3.19 -4.22 33.48
N LEU A 274 -2.19 -4.96 33.97
CA LEU A 274 -2.19 -6.41 33.85
C LEU A 274 -3.35 -7.03 34.63
N GLN A 275 -4.15 -7.79 33.90
CA GLN A 275 -5.18 -8.65 34.44
C GLN A 275 -4.74 -10.11 34.28
N PHE A 276 -5.19 -10.93 35.22
CA PHE A 276 -4.80 -12.32 35.32
C PHE A 276 -6.07 -13.16 35.48
N SER A 277 -6.19 -14.19 34.66
CA SER A 277 -7.24 -15.20 34.77
C SER A 277 -6.63 -16.59 34.77
N GLU A 278 -7.15 -17.47 35.62
CA GLU A 278 -6.80 -18.88 35.67
C GLU A 278 -7.87 -19.70 34.98
N MET A 279 -7.44 -20.64 34.15
CA MET A 279 -8.30 -21.66 33.58
C MET A 279 -7.60 -23.01 33.62
N ARG A 280 -8.36 -24.09 33.82
CA ARG A 280 -7.84 -25.45 33.66
C ARG A 280 -8.12 -25.93 32.24
N ILE A 281 -7.07 -26.20 31.46
CA ILE A 281 -7.16 -26.63 30.07
C ILE A 281 -6.82 -28.11 29.98
N PHE A 282 -7.71 -28.89 29.38
CA PHE A 282 -7.52 -30.31 29.16
C PHE A 282 -6.96 -30.56 27.78
N LEU A 283 -5.79 -31.19 27.75
CA LEU A 283 -5.09 -31.52 26.53
C LEU A 283 -5.63 -32.83 25.92
N PRO A 284 -5.68 -32.93 24.58
CA PRO A 284 -6.04 -34.17 23.91
C PRO A 284 -4.94 -35.23 24.05
N LYS A 285 -5.14 -36.37 23.37
CA LYS A 285 -4.13 -37.43 23.24
C LYS A 285 -2.84 -36.89 22.64
N HIS A 286 -1.72 -37.43 23.11
CA HIS A 286 -0.38 -37.09 22.61
C HIS A 286 -0.26 -37.38 21.10
N VAL A 287 0.37 -36.46 20.37
CA VAL A 287 0.68 -36.63 18.95
C VAL A 287 2.18 -36.71 18.76
N SER A 288 2.69 -37.90 18.48
CA SER A 288 4.14 -38.15 18.37
C SER A 288 4.77 -37.53 17.12
N ASN A 289 4.03 -37.49 16.00
CA ASN A 289 4.51 -36.97 14.73
C ASN A 289 3.53 -35.96 14.12
N VAL A 290 4.03 -34.76 13.82
CA VAL A 290 3.26 -33.68 13.19
C VAL A 290 2.69 -34.08 11.83
N ASN A 291 3.37 -34.98 11.11
CA ASN A 291 2.91 -35.50 9.81
C ASN A 291 1.61 -36.31 9.91
N SER A 292 1.25 -36.78 11.10
CA SER A 292 -0.02 -37.49 11.31
C SER A 292 -1.23 -36.57 11.29
N LEU A 293 -1.03 -35.25 11.48
CA LEU A 293 -2.09 -34.25 11.44
C LEU A 293 -2.52 -33.99 9.99
N SER A 294 -3.78 -34.30 9.69
CA SER A 294 -4.30 -34.35 8.33
C SER A 294 -4.78 -32.98 7.83
N SER A 295 -5.32 -32.15 8.73
CA SER A 295 -6.07 -30.94 8.43
C SER A 295 -5.57 -29.73 9.24
N TRP A 296 -5.24 -28.66 8.52
CA TRP A 296 -4.69 -27.43 9.06
C TRP A 296 -5.58 -26.24 8.70
N VAL A 297 -5.79 -25.34 9.66
CA VAL A 297 -6.56 -24.10 9.50
C VAL A 297 -5.70 -22.90 9.90
N GLY A 298 -6.22 -21.70 9.63
CA GLY A 298 -5.54 -20.46 10.03
C GLY A 298 -5.58 -19.35 8.99
N TRP A 299 -6.12 -19.59 7.80
CA TRP A 299 -6.30 -18.53 6.80
C TRP A 299 -7.10 -17.37 7.38
N GLU A 300 -6.59 -16.15 7.23
CA GLU A 300 -7.23 -14.94 7.73
C GLU A 300 -8.53 -14.68 6.95
N SER A 301 -9.56 -14.19 7.64
CA SER A 301 -10.78 -13.70 6.99
C SER A 301 -10.70 -12.20 6.72
N ASP A 302 -11.47 -11.71 5.76
CA ASP A 302 -11.69 -10.28 5.59
C ASP A 302 -12.65 -9.72 6.67
N GLU A 303 -12.86 -8.41 6.68
CA GLU A 303 -13.78 -7.73 7.61
C GLU A 303 -15.24 -8.21 7.48
N SER A 304 -15.58 -8.87 6.36
CA SER A 304 -16.90 -9.48 6.12
C SER A 304 -16.98 -10.96 6.52
N GLY A 305 -15.91 -11.52 7.08
CA GLY A 305 -15.82 -12.93 7.49
C GLY A 305 -15.56 -13.91 6.34
N LYS A 306 -15.22 -13.44 5.14
CA LYS A 306 -14.90 -14.29 3.98
C LYS A 306 -13.42 -14.61 3.93
N TYR A 307 -13.11 -15.84 3.53
CA TYR A 307 -11.75 -16.35 3.36
C TYR A 307 -11.26 -16.04 1.94
N LEU A 308 -10.71 -14.84 1.74
CA LEU A 308 -10.26 -14.37 0.44
C LEU A 308 -8.91 -13.64 0.55
N PRO A 309 -8.04 -13.74 -0.48
CA PRO A 309 -6.85 -12.91 -0.56
C PRO A 309 -7.18 -11.41 -0.61
N ARG A 310 -6.32 -10.61 0.01
CA ARG A 310 -6.37 -9.15 -0.01
C ARG A 310 -5.53 -8.60 -1.18
N LEU A 311 -5.88 -7.40 -1.64
CA LEU A 311 -5.17 -6.70 -2.71
C LEU A 311 -4.71 -5.32 -2.21
N THR A 312 -3.39 -5.12 -2.18
CA THR A 312 -2.79 -3.81 -1.95
C THR A 312 -2.34 -3.22 -3.29
N THR A 313 -2.82 -2.02 -3.63
CA THR A 313 -2.40 -1.32 -4.86
C THR A 313 -1.54 -0.12 -4.50
N LEU A 314 -0.27 -0.15 -4.91
CA LEU A 314 0.71 0.91 -4.62
C LEU A 314 1.16 1.66 -5.88
N ASN A 315 0.38 1.57 -6.96
CA ASN A 315 0.65 2.23 -8.23
C ASN A 315 0.90 3.75 -8.06
N ASN A 316 0.14 4.41 -7.18
CA ASN A 316 0.27 5.86 -6.98
C ASN A 316 1.53 6.28 -6.20
N SER A 317 2.13 5.37 -5.42
CA SER A 317 3.34 5.63 -4.61
C SER A 317 4.61 5.00 -5.18
N MET A 318 4.50 4.00 -6.06
CA MET A 318 5.64 3.28 -6.62
C MET A 318 5.87 3.52 -8.11
N SER A 319 4.83 3.75 -8.91
CA SER A 319 5.01 3.87 -10.36
C SER A 319 5.73 5.18 -10.71
N PRO A 320 6.90 5.13 -11.38
CA PRO A 320 7.63 6.34 -11.77
C PRO A 320 6.78 7.29 -12.61
N LYS A 321 5.96 6.74 -13.52
CA LYS A 321 5.04 7.52 -14.34
C LYS A 321 3.99 8.25 -13.49
N ARG A 322 3.35 7.56 -12.55
CA ARG A 322 2.33 8.18 -11.67
C ARG A 322 2.95 9.19 -10.73
N LEU A 323 4.14 8.93 -10.19
CA LEU A 323 4.86 9.86 -9.33
C LEU A 323 5.19 11.16 -10.09
N ALA A 324 5.68 11.06 -11.32
CA ALA A 324 5.94 12.22 -12.17
C ALA A 324 4.64 12.99 -12.50
N GLU A 325 3.58 12.29 -12.91
CA GLU A 325 2.26 12.90 -13.16
C GLU A 325 1.72 13.63 -11.90
N ASN A 326 1.86 13.02 -10.72
CA ASN A 326 1.42 13.61 -9.45
C ASN A 326 2.25 14.85 -9.09
N ALA A 327 3.57 14.83 -9.30
CA ALA A 327 4.45 15.97 -9.05
C ALA A 327 4.10 17.16 -9.97
N ILE A 328 3.90 16.92 -11.27
CA ILE A 328 3.49 17.97 -12.22
C ILE A 328 2.13 18.55 -11.83
N ASN A 329 1.15 17.69 -11.54
CA ASN A 329 -0.18 18.15 -11.13
C ASN A 329 -0.16 18.95 -9.83
N LEU A 330 0.70 18.57 -8.87
CA LEU A 330 0.86 19.31 -7.63
C LEU A 330 1.42 20.72 -7.90
N ASN A 331 2.44 20.84 -8.76
CA ASN A 331 3.00 22.13 -9.15
C ASN A 331 1.94 23.06 -9.76
N LEU A 332 1.10 22.55 -10.68
CA LEU A 332 0.00 23.32 -11.27
C LEU A 332 -1.06 23.72 -10.23
N LYS A 333 -1.42 22.81 -9.32
CA LYS A 333 -2.37 23.10 -8.22
C LYS A 333 -1.84 24.16 -7.27
N LEU A 334 -0.53 24.15 -6.97
CA LEU A 334 0.10 25.16 -6.13
C LEU A 334 0.04 26.55 -6.78
N MET A 335 0.25 26.66 -8.10
CA MET A 335 0.06 27.92 -8.84
C MET A 335 -1.39 28.41 -8.74
N LYS A 336 -2.35 27.50 -8.95
CA LYS A 336 -3.78 27.80 -8.78
C LYS A 336 -4.08 28.33 -7.37
N TRP A 337 -3.66 27.62 -6.33
CA TRP A 337 -3.99 28.00 -4.95
C TRP A 337 -3.31 29.30 -4.50
N ARG A 338 -2.08 29.55 -4.94
CA ARG A 338 -1.27 30.69 -4.46
C ARG A 338 -1.47 31.96 -5.26
N LEU A 339 -1.69 31.86 -6.57
CA LEU A 339 -1.66 33.01 -7.48
C LEU A 339 -3.02 33.26 -8.11
N VAL A 340 -3.64 32.23 -8.69
CA VAL A 340 -4.82 32.40 -9.55
C VAL A 340 -5.89 31.34 -9.23
N PRO A 341 -6.66 31.50 -8.14
CA PRO A 341 -7.60 30.47 -7.67
C PRO A 341 -8.71 30.11 -8.67
N SER A 342 -9.09 31.03 -9.54
CA SER A 342 -10.11 30.86 -10.57
C SER A 342 -9.61 30.14 -11.83
N ILE A 343 -8.31 29.79 -11.93
CA ILE A 343 -7.78 29.11 -13.12
C ILE A 343 -8.36 27.71 -13.28
N ASN A 344 -8.82 27.42 -14.50
CA ASN A 344 -9.38 26.11 -14.85
C ASN A 344 -8.31 25.19 -15.46
N LEU A 345 -7.53 24.55 -14.59
CA LEU A 345 -6.50 23.59 -15.00
C LEU A 345 -7.06 22.39 -15.79
N ASN A 346 -8.33 22.00 -15.54
CA ASN A 346 -8.96 20.89 -16.24
C ASN A 346 -9.28 21.24 -17.71
N ALA A 347 -9.61 22.50 -18.01
CA ALA A 347 -9.80 22.94 -19.38
C ALA A 347 -8.48 22.88 -20.16
N ILE A 348 -7.39 23.36 -19.55
CA ILE A 348 -6.05 23.32 -20.16
C ILE A 348 -5.61 21.88 -20.41
N SER A 349 -5.71 21.00 -19.42
CA SER A 349 -5.24 19.60 -19.54
C SER A 349 -6.04 18.75 -20.54
N ARG A 350 -7.31 19.09 -20.80
CA ARG A 350 -8.17 18.39 -21.77
C ARG A 350 -8.04 18.92 -23.19
N THR A 351 -7.40 20.08 -23.38
CA THR A 351 -7.23 20.68 -24.71
C THR A 351 -6.37 19.77 -25.58
N LYS A 352 -6.91 19.35 -26.73
CA LYS A 352 -6.16 18.58 -27.73
C LYS A 352 -5.53 19.55 -28.73
N CYS A 353 -4.20 19.64 -28.74
CA CYS A 353 -3.46 20.51 -29.64
C CYS A 353 -2.98 19.73 -30.88
N LEU A 354 -3.34 20.19 -32.08
CA LEU A 354 -2.76 19.71 -33.34
C LEU A 354 -1.62 20.66 -33.74
N LEU A 355 -0.39 20.13 -33.83
CA LEU A 355 0.78 20.91 -34.25
C LEU A 355 1.05 20.65 -35.73
N LEU A 356 0.82 21.66 -36.58
CA LEU A 356 1.11 21.60 -38.00
C LEU A 356 2.57 21.98 -38.26
N GLY A 357 3.46 21.00 -38.13
CA GLY A 357 4.90 21.13 -38.37
C GLY A 357 5.74 20.77 -37.14
N ALA A 358 6.79 19.98 -37.37
CA ALA A 358 7.69 19.46 -36.33
C ALA A 358 9.12 20.06 -36.40
N GLY A 359 9.24 21.26 -36.97
CA GLY A 359 10.49 22.03 -36.98
C GLY A 359 10.75 22.74 -35.65
N THR A 360 11.63 23.75 -35.67
CA THR A 360 12.03 24.53 -34.48
C THR A 360 10.83 25.06 -33.68
N LEU A 361 9.83 25.62 -34.36
CA LEU A 361 8.64 26.15 -33.69
C LEU A 361 7.80 25.04 -33.05
N GLY A 362 7.55 23.96 -33.80
CA GLY A 362 6.74 22.83 -33.32
C GLY A 362 7.32 22.19 -32.06
N CYS A 363 8.64 21.94 -32.04
CA CYS A 363 9.33 21.37 -30.89
C CYS A 363 9.28 22.29 -29.66
N ASN A 364 9.49 23.59 -29.83
CA ASN A 364 9.46 24.54 -28.71
C ASN A 364 8.04 24.70 -28.15
N VAL A 365 7.02 24.80 -29.03
CA VAL A 365 5.61 24.86 -28.61
C VAL A 365 5.21 23.58 -27.88
N ALA A 366 5.60 22.40 -28.39
CA ALA A 366 5.31 21.12 -27.74
C ALA A 366 5.86 21.05 -26.31
N ARG A 367 7.10 21.50 -26.09
CA ARG A 367 7.70 21.57 -24.74
C ARG A 367 6.94 22.54 -23.84
N SER A 368 6.61 23.75 -24.32
CA SER A 368 5.82 24.71 -23.55
C SER A 368 4.43 24.19 -23.18
N LEU A 369 3.81 23.36 -24.02
CA LEU A 369 2.52 22.72 -23.73
C LEU A 369 2.62 21.62 -22.66
N LEU A 370 3.75 20.90 -22.60
CA LEU A 370 4.00 19.87 -21.57
C LEU A 370 4.29 20.49 -20.21
N ASP A 371 5.09 21.56 -20.19
CA ASP A 371 5.52 22.19 -18.95
C ASP A 371 4.51 23.23 -18.43
N ALA A 372 3.57 23.66 -19.29
CA ALA A 372 2.56 24.72 -19.10
C ALA A 372 2.85 25.66 -17.91
N PRO A 373 4.00 26.36 -17.90
CA PRO A 373 4.27 27.35 -16.88
C PRO A 373 3.27 28.48 -17.10
N ALA A 374 2.37 28.67 -16.14
CA ALA A 374 1.46 29.81 -16.15
C ALA A 374 2.31 31.06 -15.87
N TYR A 375 2.90 31.64 -16.92
CA TYR A 375 3.54 32.94 -16.83
C TYR A 375 2.46 34.00 -16.66
N TYR A 376 2.43 34.63 -15.49
CA TYR A 376 1.62 35.82 -15.23
C TYR A 376 2.49 37.06 -15.48
N ARG A 377 2.02 37.98 -16.32
CA ARG A 377 2.63 39.30 -16.50
C ARG A 377 1.90 40.30 -15.61
N THR A 378 2.60 40.94 -14.69
CA THR A 378 2.06 42.12 -14.00
C THR A 378 2.01 43.30 -14.97
N PRO A 379 0.92 44.10 -14.99
CA PRO A 379 0.87 45.30 -15.81
C PRO A 379 2.03 46.24 -15.46
N LYS A 380 2.78 46.69 -16.46
CA LYS A 380 3.60 47.91 -16.29
C LYS A 380 2.61 49.08 -16.30
N SER A 381 2.64 49.88 -15.24
CA SER A 381 1.94 51.15 -15.15
C SER A 381 2.50 52.11 -16.21
N ASP A 382 1.87 52.16 -17.39
CA ASP A 382 2.13 53.17 -18.41
C ASP A 382 1.00 54.22 -18.36
N PRO A 383 1.27 55.49 -18.01
CA PRO A 383 0.25 56.52 -17.78
C PRO A 383 -0.54 56.97 -19.04
N HIS A 384 -0.19 56.52 -20.24
CA HIS A 384 -0.76 57.06 -21.49
C HIS A 384 -1.55 56.06 -22.37
N ALA A 385 -1.79 54.82 -21.93
CA ALA A 385 -2.66 53.88 -22.66
C ALA A 385 -4.13 53.99 -22.18
N GLN A 386 -4.92 54.86 -22.83
CA GLN A 386 -6.33 55.15 -22.48
C GLN A 386 -7.36 54.12 -22.97
N GLN A 387 -6.97 52.87 -23.26
CA GLN A 387 -7.95 51.80 -23.51
C GLN A 387 -7.59 50.58 -22.66
N GLN A 388 -8.37 50.35 -21.61
CA GLN A 388 -8.30 49.11 -20.83
C GLN A 388 -8.72 47.95 -21.75
N GLU A 389 -7.73 47.24 -22.27
CA GLU A 389 -7.95 45.96 -22.95
C GLU A 389 -8.62 44.98 -21.96
N PRO A 390 -9.53 44.10 -22.43
CA PRO A 390 -10.17 43.13 -21.56
C PRO A 390 -9.11 42.19 -20.97
N GLU A 391 -8.79 42.37 -19.68
CA GLU A 391 -7.86 41.50 -18.97
C GLU A 391 -8.49 40.13 -18.78
N GLY A 392 -7.93 39.13 -19.45
CA GLY A 392 -8.17 37.74 -19.13
C GLY A 392 -7.48 37.39 -17.80
N LEU A 393 -7.82 36.21 -17.26
CA LEU A 393 -7.31 35.75 -15.98
C LEU A 393 -5.76 35.66 -15.91
N LEU A 394 -5.10 35.47 -17.05
CA LEU A 394 -3.65 35.38 -17.18
C LEU A 394 -3.05 36.63 -17.86
N GLY A 395 -3.81 37.72 -17.92
CA GLY A 395 -3.47 38.94 -18.65
C GLY A 395 -4.22 39.06 -19.98
N ILE A 396 -3.75 39.99 -20.82
CA ILE A 396 -4.34 40.30 -22.12
C ILE A 396 -4.24 39.12 -23.11
N ILE A 397 -5.22 39.02 -24.01
CA ILE A 397 -5.22 38.06 -25.12
C ILE A 397 -5.08 38.85 -26.44
N PRO A 398 -3.84 39.18 -26.86
CA PRO A 398 -3.61 40.01 -28.04
C PRO A 398 -3.91 39.23 -29.33
N HIS A 399 -4.40 39.94 -30.36
CA HIS A 399 -4.63 39.36 -31.69
C HIS A 399 -3.32 38.96 -32.40
N SER A 400 -2.27 39.79 -32.30
CA SER A 400 -0.93 39.49 -32.83
C SER A 400 0.15 40.12 -31.96
N ILE A 401 1.22 39.36 -31.69
CA ILE A 401 2.43 39.82 -31.00
C ILE A 401 3.58 39.83 -32.00
N ARG A 402 4.29 40.95 -32.13
CA ARG A 402 5.52 41.07 -32.94
C ARG A 402 6.69 41.45 -32.06
N GLY A 403 7.77 40.67 -32.10
CA GLY A 403 8.98 40.92 -31.35
C GLY A 403 10.14 41.26 -32.27
N ASN A 404 10.98 42.22 -31.86
CA ASN A 404 12.26 42.49 -32.48
C ASN A 404 13.38 42.25 -31.44
N ILE A 405 14.26 41.30 -31.75
CA ILE A 405 15.36 40.91 -30.86
C ILE A 405 16.43 42.00 -30.78
N SER A 406 16.73 42.72 -31.87
CA SER A 406 17.82 43.71 -31.89
C SER A 406 17.54 44.91 -30.99
N THR A 407 16.26 45.26 -30.83
CA THR A 407 15.79 46.36 -29.97
C THR A 407 15.20 45.88 -28.65
N LEU A 408 15.03 44.56 -28.47
CA LEU A 408 14.34 43.94 -27.33
C LEU A 408 12.91 44.51 -27.10
N GLN A 409 12.25 44.91 -28.19
CA GLN A 409 10.91 45.49 -28.15
C GLN A 409 9.85 44.48 -28.63
N SER A 410 8.68 44.53 -27.99
CA SER A 410 7.48 43.78 -28.38
C SER A 410 6.32 44.74 -28.64
N MET A 411 5.59 44.53 -29.73
CA MET A 411 4.37 45.28 -30.07
C MET A 411 3.17 44.35 -30.14
N VAL A 412 2.05 44.78 -29.58
CA VAL A 412 0.73 44.15 -29.73
C VAL A 412 -0.03 44.90 -30.83
N THR A 413 -0.62 44.17 -31.76
CA THR A 413 -1.36 44.73 -32.89
C THR A 413 -2.67 44.00 -33.10
N ALA A 414 -3.71 44.73 -33.50
CA ALA A 414 -5.00 44.19 -33.94
C ALA A 414 -5.20 44.51 -35.42
N THR A 415 -5.85 43.61 -36.15
CA THR A 415 -6.11 43.79 -37.58
C THR A 415 -7.57 43.47 -37.84
N ALA A 416 -8.28 44.38 -38.49
CA ALA A 416 -9.65 44.15 -38.91
C ALA A 416 -9.71 43.11 -40.02
N ARG A 417 -10.81 42.35 -40.09
CA ARG A 417 -11.05 41.42 -41.19
C ARG A 417 -11.03 42.18 -42.52
N TYR A 418 -10.21 41.71 -43.47
CA TYR A 418 -10.18 42.25 -44.81
C TYR A 418 -11.21 41.55 -45.71
N THR A 419 -12.06 42.33 -46.38
CA THR A 419 -13.16 41.81 -47.22
C THR A 419 -12.67 40.99 -48.40
N ASN A 420 -11.51 41.32 -48.96
CA ASN A 420 -10.93 40.67 -50.12
C ASN A 420 -9.77 39.73 -49.74
N CYS A 421 -9.79 39.18 -48.51
CA CYS A 421 -8.77 38.23 -48.07
C CYS A 421 -8.84 36.92 -48.86
N VAL A 422 -7.71 36.49 -49.43
CA VAL A 422 -7.56 35.23 -50.17
C VAL A 422 -7.78 33.97 -49.33
N ALA A 423 -7.80 34.08 -48.00
CA ALA A 423 -8.03 32.96 -47.09
C ALA A 423 -9.41 32.96 -46.43
N CYS A 424 -9.92 34.12 -46.00
CA CYS A 424 -11.12 34.20 -45.15
C CYS A 424 -12.24 35.12 -45.67
N SER A 425 -12.16 35.63 -46.91
CA SER A 425 -13.27 36.37 -47.51
C SER A 425 -14.51 35.47 -47.69
N SER A 426 -15.70 36.06 -47.71
CA SER A 426 -16.94 35.31 -47.96
C SER A 426 -16.90 34.59 -49.31
N LEU A 427 -16.36 35.24 -50.35
CA LEU A 427 -16.20 34.67 -51.69
C LEU A 427 -15.37 33.37 -51.69
N VAL A 428 -14.25 33.33 -50.94
CA VAL A 428 -13.41 32.13 -50.83
C VAL A 428 -14.12 31.04 -50.02
N LEU A 429 -14.80 31.41 -48.93
CA LEU A 429 -15.52 30.45 -48.08
C LEU A 429 -16.71 29.81 -48.83
N GLU A 430 -17.46 30.61 -49.61
CA GLU A 430 -18.57 30.13 -50.44
C GLU A 430 -18.08 29.24 -51.59
N ARG A 431 -16.97 29.61 -52.24
CA ARG A 431 -16.35 28.80 -53.30
C ARG A 431 -15.88 27.45 -52.75
N TYR A 432 -15.24 27.45 -51.58
CA TYR A 432 -14.84 26.23 -50.89
C TYR A 432 -16.05 25.37 -50.49
N ALA A 433 -17.11 25.99 -49.94
CA ALA A 433 -18.32 25.26 -49.54
C ALA A 433 -19.04 24.59 -50.72
N THR A 434 -18.99 25.21 -51.91
CA THR A 434 -19.67 24.70 -53.11
C THR A 434 -18.88 23.61 -53.82
N SER A 435 -17.56 23.76 -53.91
CA SER A 435 -16.71 22.93 -54.79
C SER A 435 -15.68 22.09 -54.04
N GLY A 436 -15.56 22.25 -52.71
CA GLY A 436 -14.79 21.37 -51.83
C GLY A 436 -13.37 21.12 -52.30
N GLN A 437 -13.06 19.84 -52.58
CA GLN A 437 -11.72 19.40 -52.98
C GLN A 437 -11.30 19.88 -54.36
N ASP A 438 -12.23 19.92 -55.33
CA ASP A 438 -11.91 20.36 -56.70
C ASP A 438 -11.41 21.80 -56.71
N PHE A 439 -11.99 22.65 -55.87
CA PHE A 439 -11.51 24.02 -55.69
C PHE A 439 -10.09 24.08 -55.13
N ILE A 440 -9.75 23.26 -54.12
CA ILE A 440 -8.40 23.22 -53.56
C ILE A 440 -7.40 22.78 -54.64
N ILE A 441 -7.71 21.71 -55.38
CA ILE A 441 -6.85 21.16 -56.42
C ILE A 441 -6.65 22.19 -57.53
N ASN A 442 -7.73 22.84 -57.97
CA ASN A 442 -7.68 23.85 -59.01
C ASN A 442 -6.82 25.05 -58.62
N VAL A 443 -6.89 25.49 -57.36
CA VAL A 443 -6.06 26.58 -56.81
C VAL A 443 -4.59 26.15 -56.71
N LEU A 444 -4.30 24.96 -56.17
CA LEU A 444 -2.93 24.45 -56.03
C LEU A 444 -2.25 24.24 -57.39
N ASN A 445 -3.02 23.81 -58.40
CA ASN A 445 -2.54 23.65 -59.77
C ASN A 445 -2.49 24.97 -60.57
N GLY A 446 -2.95 26.09 -60.00
CA GLY A 446 -2.94 27.41 -60.65
C GLY A 446 -4.01 27.62 -61.73
N SER A 447 -4.97 26.69 -61.86
CA SER A 447 -6.09 26.81 -62.80
C SER A 447 -7.17 27.80 -62.34
N GLU A 448 -7.27 28.05 -61.03
CA GLU A 448 -8.06 29.14 -60.44
C GLU A 448 -7.15 30.02 -59.57
N SER A 449 -7.19 31.34 -59.76
CA SER A 449 -6.45 32.30 -58.91
C SER A 449 -7.32 32.79 -57.76
N LEU A 450 -6.78 32.70 -56.53
CA LEU A 450 -7.45 33.24 -55.34
C LEU A 450 -7.61 34.76 -55.43
N GLU A 451 -6.62 35.47 -55.98
CA GLU A 451 -6.65 36.93 -56.18
C GLU A 451 -7.77 37.36 -57.14
N ALA A 452 -8.02 36.57 -58.18
CA ALA A 452 -9.11 36.84 -59.13
C ALA A 452 -10.48 36.67 -58.46
N ILE A 453 -10.65 35.59 -57.68
CA ILE A 453 -11.90 35.28 -56.97
C ILE A 453 -12.27 36.39 -56.00
N VAL A 454 -11.30 36.89 -55.23
CA VAL A 454 -11.55 37.97 -54.26
C VAL A 454 -11.54 39.36 -54.89
N GLY A 455 -11.36 39.49 -56.20
CA GLY A 455 -11.38 40.76 -56.92
C GLY A 455 -10.16 41.66 -56.65
N LEU A 456 -9.06 41.12 -56.14
CA LEU A 456 -7.82 41.87 -55.90
C LEU A 456 -7.23 42.44 -57.20
N HIS A 457 -7.35 41.72 -58.32
CA HIS A 457 -6.90 42.21 -59.62
C HIS A 457 -7.59 43.51 -60.05
N LYS A 458 -8.91 43.62 -59.82
CA LYS A 458 -9.69 44.84 -60.14
C LYS A 458 -9.30 46.01 -59.24
N LEU A 459 -8.96 45.72 -57.99
CA LEU A 459 -8.50 46.72 -57.03
C LEU A 459 -7.11 47.25 -57.44
N ILE A 460 -6.16 46.35 -57.75
CA ILE A 460 -4.80 46.71 -58.15
C ILE A 460 -4.80 47.49 -59.47
N SER A 461 -5.63 47.09 -60.45
CA SER A 461 -5.75 47.83 -61.71
C SER A 461 -6.32 49.23 -61.50
N SER A 462 -7.35 49.39 -60.64
CA SER A 462 -7.91 50.70 -60.30
C SER A 462 -6.91 51.62 -59.59
N ILE A 463 -6.05 51.07 -58.72
CA ILE A 463 -5.00 51.83 -58.01
C ILE A 463 -3.92 52.28 -59.00
N ASN A 464 -3.52 51.43 -59.95
CA ASN A 464 -2.53 51.78 -60.97
C ASN A 464 -3.05 52.85 -61.94
N GLU A 465 -4.33 52.82 -62.31
CA GLU A 465 -4.96 53.88 -63.11
C GLU A 465 -5.01 55.23 -62.37
N VAL A 466 -5.28 55.20 -61.05
CA VAL A 466 -5.27 56.42 -60.21
C VAL A 466 -3.85 56.97 -60.06
N ASN A 467 -2.84 56.13 -59.82
CA ASN A 467 -1.44 56.56 -59.75
C ASN A 467 -0.91 57.12 -61.08
N MET A 468 -1.33 56.54 -62.22
CA MET A 468 -1.03 57.13 -63.52
C MET A 468 -1.66 58.53 -63.65
N LYS A 469 -2.93 58.72 -63.27
CA LYS A 469 -3.60 60.04 -63.32
C LYS A 469 -2.95 61.09 -62.40
N VAL A 470 -2.45 60.71 -61.22
CA VAL A 470 -1.73 61.62 -60.32
C VAL A 470 -0.39 62.06 -60.91
N ASN A 471 0.38 61.14 -61.52
CA ASN A 471 1.62 61.49 -62.21
C ASN A 471 1.40 62.40 -63.44
N TRP A 472 0.31 62.20 -64.20
CA TRP A 472 -0.05 63.08 -65.32
C TRP A 472 -0.43 64.51 -64.87
N ASN A 473 -1.11 64.66 -63.74
CA ASN A 473 -1.48 65.98 -63.20
C ASN A 473 -0.29 66.77 -62.62
N ILE A 474 0.78 66.10 -62.18
CA ILE A 474 2.03 66.77 -61.77
C ILE A 474 2.83 67.21 -63.01
N ALA A 475 2.85 66.41 -64.07
CA ALA A 475 3.53 66.76 -65.33
C ALA A 475 2.85 67.92 -66.09
N LEU A 476 1.54 68.10 -65.95
CA LEU A 476 0.78 69.20 -66.58
C LEU A 476 0.83 70.55 -65.83
N LYS A 477 1.45 70.61 -64.64
CA LYS A 477 1.69 71.86 -63.89
C LYS A 477 3.11 72.43 -64.05
N ILE A 478 3.96 71.81 -64.88
CA ILE A 478 5.34 72.25 -65.15
C ILE A 478 5.50 72.61 -66.66
N LYS A 479 4.48 73.20 -67.28
CA LYS A 479 4.65 73.88 -68.57
C LYS A 479 3.94 75.22 -68.58
#